data_AF-A0A7V5ZJI9-F1
#
_entry.id   AF-A0A7V5ZJI9-F1
#
_cell.length_a   1.000
_cell.length_b   1.000
_cell.length_c   1.000
_cell.angle_alpha   90.00
_cell.angle_beta   90.00
_cell.angle_gamma   90.00
#
_symmetry.space_group_name_H-M   'P 1'
#
loop_
_entity.id
_entity.type
_entity.pdbx_description
1 polymer ?
#
loop_
_entity_poly.entity_id
_entity_poly.type
_entity_poly.pdbx_seq_one_letter_code
_entity_poly.pdbx_strand_id
1 'polypeptide(L)'
;MRPSILLVGTLLASAAHAGEAARTLELQRPVEGVATVHIQAGVGEVEILASTQPVISVRVEISADSSSRRSRRQAEELDAAQLAVEERGDTLELQVRHQRRTKEWHESWFVLLPEHLARTIKLGVGDVRILDASGNVSVEVGVGEVRIEGNWAAYGRIAGNSGVGDVVLRSPAGRQRGTGFVGHQLRAEGPGAATIEVNTGVGDIDIRLR
;
A
#
# COMPACT_ATOMS: atom_id res chain seq x y z
N MET A 1 7.43 31.44 -8.45
CA MET A 1 6.08 30.84 -8.48
C MET A 1 6.05 29.89 -9.67
N ARG A 2 6.13 28.57 -9.44
CA ARG A 2 6.13 27.56 -10.51
C ARG A 2 4.68 27.14 -10.81
N PRO A 3 4.29 26.96 -12.08
CA PRO A 3 2.91 26.61 -12.41
C PRO A 3 2.65 25.14 -12.05
N SER A 4 1.60 24.89 -11.27
CA SER A 4 1.08 23.55 -11.03
C SER A 4 0.44 23.03 -12.31
N ILE A 5 1.03 22.00 -12.92
CA ILE A 5 0.47 21.31 -14.09
C ILE A 5 -0.58 20.33 -13.57
N LEU A 6 -1.86 20.64 -13.81
CA LEU A 6 -2.98 19.71 -13.61
C LEU A 6 -2.97 18.69 -14.76
N LEU A 7 -2.49 17.47 -14.50
CA LEU A 7 -2.61 16.35 -15.43
C LEU A 7 -4.02 15.77 -15.29
N VAL A 8 -4.83 15.90 -16.34
CA VAL A 8 -6.20 15.36 -16.40
C VAL A 8 -6.12 13.87 -16.79
N GLY A 9 -6.39 12.98 -15.84
CA GLY A 9 -6.52 11.54 -16.08
C GLY A 9 -7.90 11.20 -16.64
N THR A 10 -7.94 10.41 -17.72
CA THR A 10 -9.17 9.95 -18.36
C THR A 10 -9.80 8.84 -17.53
N LEU A 11 -10.98 9.06 -16.95
CA LEU A 11 -11.78 8.03 -16.29
C LEU A 11 -12.64 7.27 -17.32
N LEU A 12 -12.45 5.96 -17.42
CA LEU A 12 -13.43 5.05 -18.02
C LEU A 12 -14.29 4.46 -16.89
N ALA A 13 -15.56 4.86 -16.82
CA ALA A 13 -16.52 4.27 -15.90
C ALA A 13 -17.21 3.06 -16.56
N SER A 14 -17.00 1.86 -16.02
CA SER A 14 -17.75 0.66 -16.42
C SER A 14 -18.97 0.50 -15.52
N ALA A 15 -20.12 0.09 -16.08
CA ALA A 15 -21.38 -0.03 -15.35
C ALA A 15 -21.38 -1.23 -14.39
N ALA A 16 -21.68 -0.96 -13.12
CA ALA A 16 -21.71 -1.96 -12.04
C ALA A 16 -22.93 -2.91 -12.13
N HIS A 17 -22.71 -4.18 -11.78
CA HIS A 17 -23.76 -5.16 -11.50
C HIS A 17 -24.43 -4.85 -10.15
N ALA A 18 -25.73 -5.09 -10.05
CA ALA A 18 -26.48 -4.90 -8.80
C ALA A 18 -26.03 -5.92 -7.74
N GLY A 19 -25.38 -5.44 -6.68
CA GLY A 19 -25.01 -6.24 -5.51
C GLY A 19 -24.26 -5.46 -4.44
N GLU A 20 -23.37 -4.54 -4.84
CA GLU A 20 -22.58 -3.71 -3.94
C GLU A 20 -22.29 -2.40 -4.67
N ALA A 21 -22.47 -1.26 -4.00
CA ALA A 21 -22.03 0.01 -4.58
C ALA A 21 -20.51 0.03 -4.50
N ALA A 22 -19.87 -0.21 -5.64
CA ALA A 22 -18.42 -0.20 -5.80
C ALA A 22 -18.02 0.84 -6.85
N ARG A 23 -16.86 1.47 -6.65
CA ARG A 23 -16.29 2.41 -7.59
C ARG A 23 -14.81 2.15 -7.78
N THR A 24 -14.39 2.13 -9.03
CA THR A 24 -12.99 1.96 -9.41
C THR A 24 -12.37 3.31 -9.77
N LEU A 25 -11.18 3.57 -9.25
CA LEU A 25 -10.33 4.70 -9.58
C LEU A 25 -9.02 4.18 -10.14
N GLU A 26 -8.49 4.81 -11.19
CA GLU A 26 -7.27 4.37 -11.85
C GLU A 26 -6.31 5.55 -12.09
N LEU A 27 -5.02 5.27 -12.03
CA LEU A 27 -3.94 6.16 -12.43
C LEU A 27 -2.90 5.33 -13.18
N GLN A 28 -2.44 5.85 -14.32
CA GLN A 28 -1.25 5.36 -15.01
C GLN A 28 -0.38 6.54 -15.39
N ARG A 29 0.92 6.45 -15.10
CA ARG A 29 1.89 7.47 -15.50
C ARG A 29 3.31 6.92 -15.62
N PRO A 30 4.19 7.56 -16.39
CA PRO A 30 5.62 7.28 -16.33
C PRO A 30 6.18 7.51 -14.92
N VAL A 31 7.22 6.74 -14.55
CA VAL A 31 7.96 6.89 -13.28
C VAL A 31 8.89 8.12 -13.26
N GLU A 32 9.10 8.77 -14.41
CA GLU A 32 10.03 9.91 -14.51
C GLU A 32 9.76 10.99 -13.45
N GLY A 33 10.82 11.39 -12.75
CA GLY A 33 10.76 12.37 -11.67
C GLY A 33 10.28 11.82 -10.32
N VAL A 34 9.93 10.53 -10.22
CA VAL A 34 9.49 9.89 -8.98
C VAL A 34 10.56 8.93 -8.48
N ALA A 35 11.03 9.13 -7.25
CA ALA A 35 11.91 8.22 -6.52
C ALA A 35 11.15 7.38 -5.49
N THR A 36 10.06 7.91 -4.93
CA THR A 36 9.26 7.25 -3.90
C THR A 36 7.77 7.34 -4.20
N VAL A 37 7.05 6.23 -4.02
CA VAL A 37 5.58 6.23 -4.00
C VAL A 37 5.10 6.05 -2.57
N HIS A 38 4.27 6.98 -2.10
CA HIS A 38 3.69 6.97 -0.76
C HIS A 38 2.18 6.76 -0.87
N ILE A 39 1.69 5.62 -0.39
CA ILE A 39 0.26 5.28 -0.37
C ILE A 39 -0.26 5.46 1.06
N GLN A 40 -1.35 6.21 1.20
CA GLN A 40 -2.12 6.31 2.44
C GLN A 40 -3.50 5.70 2.23
N ALA A 41 -3.74 4.60 2.91
CA ALA A 41 -4.98 3.83 2.84
C ALA A 41 -5.66 3.80 4.22
N GLY A 42 -7.00 3.82 4.21
CA GLY A 42 -7.80 3.82 5.43
C GLY A 42 -8.03 2.42 5.99
N VAL A 43 -9.03 1.75 5.43
CA VAL A 43 -9.44 0.38 5.78
C VAL A 43 -9.48 -0.43 4.49
N GLY A 44 -8.84 -1.60 4.47
CA GLY A 44 -8.90 -2.51 3.33
C GLY A 44 -7.58 -3.19 3.04
N GLU A 45 -7.27 -3.37 1.76
CA GLU A 45 -6.13 -4.17 1.33
C GLU A 45 -5.22 -3.35 0.41
N VAL A 46 -3.91 -3.52 0.56
CA VAL A 46 -2.92 -2.93 -0.34
C VAL A 46 -2.02 -4.02 -0.89
N GLU A 47 -2.19 -4.31 -2.19
CA GLU A 47 -1.32 -5.21 -2.93
C GLU A 47 -0.43 -4.41 -3.88
N ILE A 48 0.89 -4.59 -3.74
CA ILE A 48 1.90 -3.99 -4.59
C ILE A 48 2.71 -5.09 -5.25
N LEU A 49 2.72 -5.08 -6.58
CA LEU A 49 3.54 -5.97 -7.38
C LEU A 49 4.63 -5.17 -8.09
N ALA A 50 5.87 -5.61 -7.97
CA ALA A 50 6.98 -5.06 -8.73
C ALA A 50 6.84 -5.38 -10.23
N SER A 51 7.24 -4.43 -11.06
CA SER A 51 7.21 -4.51 -12.51
C SER A 51 8.57 -4.08 -13.07
N THR A 52 8.91 -4.60 -14.25
CA THR A 52 10.08 -4.15 -15.02
C THR A 52 9.76 -2.97 -15.92
N GLN A 53 8.49 -2.58 -16.03
CA GLN A 53 8.04 -1.45 -16.85
C GLN A 53 8.29 -0.13 -16.11
N PRO A 54 8.69 0.95 -16.80
CA PRO A 54 8.93 2.27 -16.19
C PRO A 54 7.62 3.06 -15.98
N VAL A 55 6.57 2.40 -15.52
CA VAL A 55 5.22 2.93 -15.36
C VAL A 55 4.72 2.63 -13.96
N ILE A 56 4.12 3.65 -13.33
CA ILE A 56 3.34 3.50 -12.10
C ILE A 56 1.89 3.30 -12.52
N SER A 57 1.31 2.16 -12.17
CA SER A 57 -0.11 1.87 -12.40
C SER A 57 -0.80 1.60 -11.08
N VAL A 58 -1.89 2.31 -10.81
CA VAL A 58 -2.70 2.21 -9.60
C VAL A 58 -4.12 1.92 -10.01
N ARG A 59 -4.74 0.93 -9.39
CA ARG A 59 -6.18 0.69 -9.40
C ARG A 59 -6.65 0.63 -7.96
N VAL A 60 -7.71 1.35 -7.64
CA VAL A 60 -8.35 1.29 -6.33
C VAL A 60 -9.82 1.01 -6.54
N GLU A 61 -10.29 -0.08 -5.97
CA GLU A 61 -11.71 -0.35 -5.84
C GLU A 61 -12.17 0.08 -4.45
N ILE A 62 -13.21 0.90 -4.41
CA ILE A 62 -13.79 1.41 -3.17
C ILE A 62 -15.19 0.83 -3.08
N SER A 63 -15.52 0.20 -1.95
CA SER A 63 -16.88 -0.25 -1.66
C SER A 63 -17.35 0.22 -0.28
N ALA A 64 -18.66 0.17 -0.07
CA ALA A 64 -19.27 0.38 1.23
C ALA A 64 -20.25 -0.74 1.55
N ASP A 65 -20.23 -1.17 2.81
CA ASP A 65 -21.21 -2.12 3.35
C ASP A 65 -22.61 -1.51 3.30
N SER A 66 -23.42 -2.00 2.36
CA SER A 66 -24.79 -1.51 2.18
C SER A 66 -25.77 -2.30 3.06
N SER A 67 -26.06 -1.79 4.26
CA SER A 67 -27.27 -2.19 5.00
C SER A 67 -28.40 -1.17 4.75
N SER A 68 -29.56 -1.68 4.34
CA SER A 68 -30.61 -0.95 3.60
C SER A 68 -31.23 0.31 4.27
N ARG A 69 -31.74 1.23 3.41
CA ARG A 69 -32.30 2.60 3.59
C ARG A 69 -31.34 3.80 3.45
N ARG A 70 -30.03 3.58 3.37
CA ARG A 70 -29.00 4.63 3.20
C ARG A 70 -28.42 4.73 1.76
N SER A 71 -28.97 3.99 0.80
CA SER A 71 -28.34 3.64 -0.49
C SER A 71 -28.06 4.83 -1.42
N ARG A 72 -28.99 5.80 -1.57
CA ARG A 72 -28.77 6.90 -2.52
C ARG A 72 -27.66 7.86 -2.07
N ARG A 73 -27.60 8.17 -0.77
CA ARG A 73 -26.56 9.04 -0.21
C ARG A 73 -25.19 8.36 -0.21
N GLN A 74 -25.12 7.08 0.12
CA GLN A 74 -23.87 6.32 0.03
C GLN A 74 -23.38 6.21 -1.42
N ALA A 75 -24.28 6.01 -2.39
CA ALA A 75 -23.91 6.02 -3.80
C ALA A 75 -23.38 7.39 -4.26
N GLU A 76 -24.04 8.49 -3.88
CA GLU A 76 -23.55 9.86 -4.16
C GLU A 76 -22.19 10.15 -3.51
N GLU A 77 -21.97 9.67 -2.27
CA GLU A 77 -20.69 9.80 -1.58
C GLU A 77 -19.59 8.96 -2.23
N LEU A 78 -19.90 7.74 -2.66
CA LEU A 78 -18.98 6.87 -3.38
C LEU A 78 -18.61 7.46 -4.75
N ASP A 79 -19.59 8.02 -5.48
CA ASP A 79 -19.39 8.77 -6.74
C ASP A 79 -18.61 10.08 -6.56
N ALA A 80 -18.51 10.57 -5.33
CA ALA A 80 -17.70 11.74 -4.99
C ALA A 80 -16.26 11.40 -4.57
N ALA A 81 -15.94 10.13 -4.29
CA ALA A 81 -14.58 9.72 -3.94
C ALA A 81 -13.57 10.06 -5.06
N GLN A 82 -12.34 10.45 -4.73
CA GLN A 82 -11.35 10.76 -5.76
C GLN A 82 -9.98 10.27 -5.33
N LEU A 83 -9.21 9.77 -6.30
CA LEU A 83 -7.81 9.45 -6.08
C LEU A 83 -7.05 10.76 -6.12
N ALA A 84 -6.64 11.25 -4.95
CA ALA A 84 -5.80 12.42 -4.85
C ALA A 84 -4.35 12.02 -5.09
N VAL A 85 -3.73 12.68 -6.07
CA VAL A 85 -2.35 12.49 -6.48
C VAL A 85 -1.62 13.80 -6.22
N GLU A 86 -0.67 13.78 -5.28
CA GLU A 86 0.15 14.95 -4.95
C GLU A 86 1.62 14.64 -5.20
N GLU A 87 2.33 15.56 -5.86
CA GLU A 87 3.78 15.46 -6.02
C GLU A 87 4.46 16.38 -4.99
N ARG A 88 5.37 15.81 -4.21
CA ARG A 88 6.20 16.54 -3.24
C ARG A 88 7.66 16.20 -3.47
N GLY A 89 8.35 17.04 -4.23
CA GLY A 89 9.71 16.74 -4.66
C GLY A 89 9.72 15.52 -5.60
N ASP A 90 10.41 14.47 -5.20
CA ASP A 90 10.49 13.18 -5.90
C ASP A 90 9.53 12.12 -5.32
N THR A 91 8.62 12.53 -4.44
CA THR A 91 7.63 11.64 -3.81
C THR A 91 6.26 11.84 -4.43
N LEU A 92 5.66 10.76 -4.90
CA LEU A 92 4.27 10.69 -5.37
C LEU A 92 3.38 10.20 -4.23
N GLU A 93 2.60 11.10 -3.64
CA GLU A 93 1.63 10.79 -2.59
C GLU A 93 0.28 10.42 -3.22
N LEU A 94 -0.27 9.28 -2.80
CA LEU A 94 -1.52 8.70 -3.27
C LEU A 94 -2.45 8.45 -2.08
N GLN A 95 -3.68 8.94 -2.17
CA GLN A 95 -4.71 8.70 -1.15
C GLN A 95 -6.10 8.80 -1.78
N VAL A 96 -7.07 8.07 -1.24
CA VAL A 96 -8.49 8.28 -1.59
C VAL A 96 -9.05 9.40 -0.73
N ARG A 97 -9.61 10.42 -1.38
CA ARG A 97 -10.35 11.49 -0.72
C ARG A 97 -11.83 11.19 -0.74
N HIS A 98 -12.40 11.11 0.46
CA HIS A 98 -13.83 11.07 0.69
C HIS A 98 -14.31 12.45 1.14
N GLN A 99 -15.46 12.93 0.64
CA GLN A 99 -16.01 14.22 1.08
C GLN A 99 -16.37 14.23 2.58
N ARG A 100 -16.60 13.04 3.16
CA ARG A 100 -16.87 12.86 4.59
C ARG A 100 -15.99 11.74 5.15
N ARG A 101 -15.54 11.92 6.38
CA ARG A 101 -14.68 10.97 7.12
C ARG A 101 -15.51 9.86 7.79
N THR A 102 -16.34 9.15 7.05
CA THR A 102 -17.01 7.95 7.57
C THR A 102 -16.05 6.77 7.56
N LYS A 103 -16.08 5.94 8.61
CA LYS A 103 -15.16 4.80 8.84
C LYS A 103 -15.57 3.52 8.11
N GLU A 104 -16.49 3.61 7.15
CA GLU A 104 -17.20 2.45 6.57
C GLU A 104 -16.77 2.11 5.14
N TRP A 105 -15.74 2.77 4.60
CA TRP A 105 -15.24 2.49 3.25
C TRP A 105 -14.16 1.41 3.29
N HIS A 106 -14.30 0.40 2.44
CA HIS A 106 -13.26 -0.57 2.18
C HIS A 106 -12.54 -0.18 0.90
N GLU A 107 -11.21 -0.11 0.94
CA GLU A 107 -10.36 0.27 -0.18
C GLU A 107 -9.46 -0.91 -0.57
N SER A 108 -9.66 -1.47 -1.77
CA SER A 108 -8.80 -2.50 -2.34
C SER A 108 -7.85 -1.86 -3.35
N TRP A 109 -6.59 -1.69 -2.95
CA TRP A 109 -5.54 -1.08 -3.76
C TRP A 109 -4.72 -2.17 -4.46
N PHE A 110 -4.62 -2.06 -5.78
CA PHE A 110 -3.70 -2.85 -6.59
C PHE A 110 -2.72 -1.92 -7.31
N VAL A 111 -1.43 -2.07 -7.03
CA VAL A 111 -0.39 -1.15 -7.51
C VAL A 111 0.74 -1.89 -8.19
N LEU A 112 1.06 -1.49 -9.42
CA LEU A 112 2.25 -1.93 -10.15
C LEU A 112 3.29 -0.82 -10.12
N LEU A 113 4.46 -1.12 -9.55
CA LEU A 113 5.58 -0.19 -9.43
C LEU A 113 6.84 -0.78 -10.05
N PRO A 114 7.74 0.04 -10.63
CA PRO A 114 9.09 -0.41 -10.94
C PRO A 114 9.77 -1.06 -9.72
N GLU A 115 10.48 -2.16 -9.94
CA GLU A 115 11.03 -2.99 -8.86
C GLU A 115 11.95 -2.24 -7.88
N HIS A 116 12.74 -1.30 -8.42
CA HIS A 116 13.75 -0.51 -7.69
C HIS A 116 13.16 0.71 -6.98
N LEU A 117 11.90 1.07 -7.27
CA LEU A 117 11.28 2.27 -6.74
C LEU A 117 11.04 2.12 -5.24
N ALA A 118 11.37 3.16 -4.48
CA ALA A 118 11.08 3.18 -3.04
C ALA A 118 9.56 3.28 -2.82
N ARG A 119 9.07 2.63 -1.76
CA ARG A 119 7.65 2.61 -1.44
C ARG A 119 7.40 2.78 0.06
N THR A 120 6.45 3.64 0.38
CA THR A 120 5.97 3.89 1.73
C THR A 120 4.47 3.64 1.78
N ILE A 121 4.03 2.77 2.67
CA ILE A 121 2.62 2.40 2.81
C ILE A 121 2.20 2.69 4.24
N LYS A 122 1.13 3.48 4.39
CA LYS A 122 0.46 3.68 5.68
C LYS A 122 -0.97 3.15 5.54
N LEU A 123 -1.31 2.15 6.34
CA LEU A 123 -2.64 1.56 6.38
C LEU A 123 -3.21 1.64 7.79
N GLY A 124 -4.46 2.09 7.92
CA GLY A 124 -5.15 2.09 9.22
C GLY A 124 -5.50 0.67 9.67
N VAL A 125 -6.31 -0.02 8.88
CA VAL A 125 -6.78 -1.39 9.18
C VAL A 125 -6.80 -2.25 7.92
N GLY A 126 -6.33 -3.49 8.04
CA GLY A 126 -6.33 -4.51 7.00
C GLY A 126 -4.92 -4.89 6.57
N ASP A 127 -4.76 -5.44 5.37
CA ASP A 127 -3.57 -6.20 5.03
C ASP A 127 -2.73 -5.52 3.94
N VAL A 128 -1.40 -5.66 4.06
CA VAL A 128 -0.44 -5.18 3.06
C VAL A 128 0.33 -6.36 2.50
N ARG A 129 0.31 -6.52 1.17
CA ARG A 129 1.12 -7.49 0.45
C ARG A 129 2.01 -6.80 -0.57
N ILE A 130 3.32 -7.03 -0.47
CA ILE A 130 4.31 -6.51 -1.41
C ILE A 130 5.04 -7.69 -2.02
N LEU A 131 5.05 -7.77 -3.34
CA LEU A 131 5.63 -8.88 -4.09
C LEU A 131 6.76 -8.40 -5.01
N ASP A 132 7.84 -9.17 -5.02
CA ASP A 132 9.01 -9.02 -5.90
C ASP A 132 9.73 -7.66 -5.81
N ALA A 133 9.69 -7.00 -4.65
CA ALA A 133 10.35 -5.71 -4.46
C ALA A 133 11.88 -5.84 -4.32
N SER A 134 12.61 -4.87 -4.88
CA SER A 134 14.07 -4.72 -4.71
C SER A 134 14.51 -3.32 -4.25
N GLY A 135 13.61 -2.33 -4.28
CA GLY A 135 13.83 -1.00 -3.70
C GLY A 135 13.54 -0.91 -2.20
N ASN A 136 13.71 0.27 -1.62
CA ASN A 136 13.38 0.50 -0.20
C ASN A 136 11.89 0.28 0.07
N VAL A 137 11.57 -0.40 1.17
CA VAL A 137 10.20 -0.69 1.61
C VAL A 137 10.00 -0.19 3.03
N SER A 138 9.01 0.67 3.22
CA SER A 138 8.55 1.15 4.53
C SER A 138 7.05 0.91 4.66
N VAL A 139 6.63 0.17 5.68
CA VAL A 139 5.21 -0.15 5.90
C VAL A 139 4.83 0.16 7.35
N GLU A 140 3.75 0.91 7.54
CA GLU A 140 3.11 1.16 8.82
C GLU A 140 1.65 0.71 8.74
N VAL A 141 1.26 -0.26 9.57
CA VAL A 141 -0.14 -0.72 9.69
C VAL A 141 -0.63 -0.55 11.11
N GLY A 142 -1.82 0.03 11.28
CA GLY A 142 -2.45 0.10 12.60
C GLY A 142 -2.86 -1.29 13.11
N VAL A 143 -3.74 -1.96 12.36
CA VAL A 143 -4.22 -3.32 12.66
C VAL A 143 -4.28 -4.16 11.39
N GLY A 144 -3.62 -5.31 11.36
CA GLY A 144 -3.67 -6.28 10.26
C GLY A 144 -2.31 -6.90 9.95
N GLU A 145 -2.23 -7.65 8.86
CA GLU A 145 -1.05 -8.43 8.50
C GLU A 145 -0.20 -7.73 7.43
N VAL A 146 1.12 -7.91 7.52
CA VAL A 146 2.05 -7.46 6.48
C VAL A 146 2.84 -8.62 5.94
N ARG A 147 2.79 -8.81 4.62
CA ARG A 147 3.62 -9.77 3.89
C ARG A 147 4.48 -9.10 2.85
N ILE A 148 5.78 -9.35 2.91
CA ILE A 148 6.75 -8.85 1.94
C ILE A 148 7.51 -10.01 1.32
N GLU A 149 7.51 -10.09 0.00
CA GLU A 149 8.36 -10.96 -0.79
C GLU A 149 9.33 -10.13 -1.63
N GLY A 150 10.61 -10.53 -1.68
CA GLY A 150 11.63 -9.78 -2.41
C GLY A 150 12.93 -10.54 -2.59
N ASN A 151 13.89 -9.89 -3.25
CA ASN A 151 15.21 -10.44 -3.53
C ASN A 151 16.17 -10.22 -2.35
N TRP A 152 16.70 -11.29 -1.75
CA TRP A 152 17.67 -11.21 -0.65
C TRP A 152 18.90 -10.36 -1.00
N ALA A 153 19.38 -10.44 -2.24
CA ALA A 153 20.54 -9.69 -2.71
C ALA A 153 20.33 -8.17 -2.69
N ALA A 154 19.08 -7.70 -2.67
CA ALA A 154 18.77 -6.29 -2.70
C ALA A 154 18.85 -5.62 -1.32
N TYR A 155 18.61 -6.36 -0.24
CA TYR A 155 18.40 -5.78 1.09
C TYR A 155 19.62 -5.91 2.00
N GLY A 156 20.05 -4.78 2.56
CA GLY A 156 21.14 -4.68 3.52
C GLY A 156 20.65 -4.64 4.96
N ARG A 157 19.50 -4.00 5.21
CA ARG A 157 18.90 -3.87 6.54
C ARG A 157 17.44 -4.28 6.50
N ILE A 158 17.06 -5.18 7.40
CA ILE A 158 15.68 -5.62 7.59
C ILE A 158 15.29 -5.38 9.05
N ALA A 159 14.20 -4.66 9.26
CA ALA A 159 13.60 -4.43 10.57
C ALA A 159 12.10 -4.66 10.51
N GLY A 160 11.59 -5.39 11.50
CA GLY A 160 10.16 -5.61 11.70
C GLY A 160 9.80 -5.44 13.17
N ASN A 161 8.69 -4.78 13.44
CA ASN A 161 8.19 -4.52 14.78
C ASN A 161 6.67 -4.65 14.82
N SER A 162 6.17 -5.57 15.62
CA SER A 162 4.73 -5.69 15.90
C SER A 162 4.49 -5.33 17.36
N GLY A 163 3.53 -4.44 17.63
CA GLY A 163 3.11 -4.10 19.00
C GLY A 163 2.42 -5.27 19.71
N VAL A 164 1.59 -6.01 18.97
CA VAL A 164 0.97 -7.28 19.38
C VAL A 164 0.95 -8.21 18.18
N GLY A 165 1.74 -9.28 18.22
CA GLY A 165 1.86 -10.22 17.11
C GLY A 165 3.29 -10.68 16.86
N ASP A 166 3.44 -11.52 15.85
CA ASP A 166 4.68 -12.16 15.46
C ASP A 166 5.41 -11.41 14.35
N VAL A 167 6.74 -11.54 14.34
CA VAL A 167 7.58 -11.11 13.23
C VAL A 167 8.43 -12.29 12.78
N VAL A 168 8.37 -12.64 11.51
CA VAL A 168 9.13 -13.76 10.93
C VAL A 168 9.86 -13.28 9.69
N LEU A 169 11.16 -13.60 9.63
CA LEU A 169 11.98 -13.43 8.44
C LEU A 169 12.41 -14.81 7.93
N ARG A 170 12.24 -15.04 6.63
CA ARG A 170 12.81 -16.18 5.90
C ARG A 170 13.75 -15.62 4.84
N SER A 171 14.99 -16.07 4.84
CA SER A 171 16.03 -15.66 3.90
C SER A 171 16.92 -16.85 3.53
N PRO A 172 17.81 -16.74 2.53
CA PRO A 172 18.87 -17.73 2.29
C PRO A 172 19.79 -17.96 3.50
N ALA A 173 19.92 -16.98 4.41
CA ALA A 173 20.65 -17.13 5.67
C ALA A 173 19.89 -17.93 6.74
N GLY A 174 18.64 -18.32 6.46
CA GLY A 174 17.78 -19.10 7.35
C GLY A 174 16.52 -18.36 7.79
N ARG A 175 15.78 -19.00 8.71
CA ARG A 175 14.57 -18.45 9.32
C ARG A 175 14.91 -17.81 10.66
N GLN A 176 14.45 -16.57 10.85
CA GLN A 176 14.56 -15.82 12.09
C GLN A 176 13.16 -15.44 12.58
N ARG A 177 12.97 -15.40 13.90
CA ARG A 177 11.72 -14.96 14.54
C ARG A 177 12.04 -13.79 15.46
N GLY A 178 11.15 -12.81 15.49
CA GLY A 178 11.25 -11.69 16.41
C GLY A 178 11.17 -12.15 17.86
N THR A 179 11.70 -11.32 18.75
CA THR A 179 11.73 -11.56 20.19
C THR A 179 10.90 -10.51 20.92
N GLY A 180 10.26 -10.91 22.01
CA GLY A 180 9.50 -10.03 22.89
C GLY A 180 8.48 -10.82 23.70
N PHE A 181 7.62 -10.14 24.45
CA PHE A 181 6.60 -10.81 25.28
C PHE A 181 5.20 -10.74 24.66
N VAL A 182 4.72 -9.52 24.35
CA VAL A 182 3.42 -9.29 23.70
C VAL A 182 3.61 -8.93 22.23
N GLY A 183 4.54 -8.01 21.96
CA GLY A 183 4.98 -7.62 20.63
C GLY A 183 6.37 -8.16 20.33
N HIS A 184 6.63 -8.49 19.07
CA HIS A 184 7.91 -9.02 18.63
C HIS A 184 8.69 -8.01 17.79
N GLN A 185 9.99 -7.93 18.04
CA GLN A 185 10.92 -7.14 17.25
C GLN A 185 11.96 -8.04 16.60
N LEU A 186 12.28 -7.78 15.33
CA LEU A 186 13.33 -8.43 14.57
C LEU A 186 14.23 -7.38 13.90
N ARG A 187 15.53 -7.62 13.93
CA ARG A 187 16.52 -6.91 13.12
C ARG A 187 17.44 -7.94 12.48
N ALA A 188 17.71 -7.78 11.18
CA ALA A 188 18.62 -8.61 10.42
C ALA A 188 19.38 -7.76 9.40
N GLU A 189 20.50 -8.30 8.94
CA GLU A 189 21.34 -7.72 7.91
C GLU A 189 21.44 -8.67 6.73
N GLY A 190 21.47 -8.11 5.52
CA GLY A 190 21.64 -8.83 4.28
C GLY A 190 22.76 -8.22 3.43
N PRO A 191 23.01 -8.77 2.24
CA PRO A 191 24.14 -8.38 1.39
C PRO A 191 23.89 -7.11 0.56
N GLY A 192 22.66 -6.62 0.49
CA GLY A 192 22.29 -5.53 -0.41
C GLY A 192 22.38 -4.13 0.19
N ALA A 193 21.82 -3.15 -0.51
CA ALA A 193 21.84 -1.74 -0.11
C ALA A 193 20.45 -1.21 0.30
N ALA A 194 19.37 -1.85 -0.16
CA ALA A 194 18.02 -1.44 0.14
C ALA A 194 17.62 -1.81 1.58
N THR A 195 16.55 -1.19 2.06
CA THR A 195 16.04 -1.39 3.42
C THR A 195 14.61 -1.87 3.43
N ILE A 196 14.28 -2.78 4.37
CA ILE A 196 12.90 -3.10 4.75
C ILE A 196 12.69 -2.63 6.17
N GLU A 197 11.67 -1.79 6.37
CA GLU A 197 11.17 -1.39 7.68
C GLU A 197 9.65 -1.60 7.74
N VAL A 198 9.20 -2.42 8.70
CA VAL A 198 7.78 -2.72 8.87
C VAL A 198 7.39 -2.52 10.33
N ASN A 199 6.33 -1.75 10.55
CA ASN A 199 5.74 -1.54 11.85
C ASN A 199 4.24 -1.88 11.80
N THR A 200 3.78 -2.76 12.70
CA THR A 200 2.36 -3.04 12.91
C THR A 200 1.97 -2.72 14.34
N GLY A 201 0.80 -2.10 14.55
CA GLY A 201 0.27 -1.91 15.90
C GLY A 201 -0.21 -3.23 16.50
N VAL A 202 -1.11 -3.90 15.76
CA VAL A 202 -1.61 -5.25 16.06
C VAL A 202 -1.62 -6.07 14.78
N GLY A 203 -1.00 -7.25 14.81
CA GLY A 203 -0.96 -8.20 13.71
C GLY A 203 0.45 -8.64 13.35
N ASP A 204 0.53 -9.59 12.43
CA ASP A 204 1.76 -10.33 12.14
C ASP A 204 2.52 -9.75 10.94
N ILE A 205 3.84 -9.91 10.96
CA ILE A 205 4.75 -9.51 9.89
C ILE A 205 5.48 -10.76 9.36
N ASP A 206 5.29 -11.08 8.08
CA ASP A 206 5.99 -12.16 7.38
C ASP A 206 6.83 -11.62 6.22
N ILE A 207 8.15 -11.66 6.37
CA ILE A 207 9.12 -11.23 5.37
C ILE A 207 9.79 -12.46 4.76
N ARG A 208 9.71 -12.61 3.44
CA ARG A 208 10.28 -13.74 2.70
C ARG A 208 11.19 -13.24 1.59
N LEU A 209 12.49 -13.38 1.82
CA LEU A 209 13.53 -13.02 0.87
C LEU A 209 14.11 -14.28 0.24
N ARG A 210 14.26 -14.27 -1.08
CA ARG A 210 14.81 -15.38 -1.87
C ARG A 210 16.15 -15.03 -2.47
#